data_AF-A0A4Y2FU96-F1
#
_entry.id   AF-A0A4Y2FU96-F1
#
_cell.length_a   1.000
_cell.length_b   1.000
_cell.length_c   1.000
_cell.angle_alpha   90.00
_cell.angle_beta   90.00
_cell.angle_gamma   90.00
#
_symmetry.space_group_name_H-M   'P 1'
#
loop_
_entity.id
_entity.type
_entity.pdbx_description
1 polymer ?
#
loop_
_entity_poly.entity_id
_entity_poly.type
_entity_poly.pdbx_seq_one_letter_code
_entity_poly.pdbx_strand_id
1 'polypeptide(L)'
;MKLEFQKSKLEESVYNNIALLSKDYDFSWSKWNRKLPSSGIALNYRHVSERKKVKYNLVLIRRERAVKLKQEEEMETFSNEPADLQEFSGTLFHLVQGSSPETLQEIAGRSGWIQNVRLLLQKCRILSCA
;
A
#
# COMPACT_ATOMS: atom_id res chain seq x y z
N MET A 1 -2.28 16.01 -18.09
CA MET A 1 -2.17 14.83 -18.97
C MET A 1 -1.09 13.81 -18.58
N LYS A 2 0.23 14.07 -18.74
CA LYS A 2 1.29 13.03 -18.50
C LYS A 2 1.44 12.62 -17.02
N LEU A 3 1.10 13.51 -16.08
CA LEU A 3 1.14 13.27 -14.63
C LEU A 3 -0.08 12.48 -14.14
N GLU A 4 -1.28 12.83 -14.60
CA GLU A 4 -2.52 12.10 -14.26
C GLU A 4 -2.51 10.66 -14.77
N PHE A 5 -1.98 10.45 -15.99
CA PHE A 5 -1.81 9.10 -16.55
C PHE A 5 -0.83 8.25 -15.72
N GLN A 6 0.22 8.86 -15.18
CA GLN A 6 1.16 8.17 -14.30
C GLN A 6 0.56 7.87 -12.92
N LYS A 7 -0.24 8.80 -12.37
CA LYS A 7 -0.99 8.58 -11.13
C LYS A 7 -1.99 7.42 -11.30
N SER A 8 -2.70 7.36 -12.42
CA SER A 8 -3.63 6.26 -12.74
C SER A 8 -2.94 4.89 -12.85
N LYS A 9 -1.76 4.81 -13.48
CA LYS A 9 -0.98 3.57 -13.54
C LYS A 9 -0.44 3.14 -12.18
N LEU A 10 0.00 4.10 -11.37
CA LEU A 10 0.45 3.84 -10.01
C LEU A 10 -0.71 3.31 -9.16
N GLU A 11 -1.89 3.91 -9.27
CA GLU A 11 -3.10 3.47 -8.61
C GLU A 11 -3.48 2.03 -8.98
N GLU A 12 -3.44 1.67 -10.26
CA GLU A 12 -3.71 0.29 -10.67
C GLU A 12 -2.70 -0.70 -10.08
N SER A 13 -1.41 -0.34 -10.07
CA SER A 13 -0.37 -1.16 -9.43
C SER A 13 -0.63 -1.34 -7.94
N VAL A 14 -1.02 -0.27 -7.25
CA VAL A 14 -1.36 -0.30 -5.81
C VAL A 14 -2.56 -1.21 -5.56
N TYR A 15 -3.62 -1.13 -6.37
CA TYR A 15 -4.77 -2.03 -6.24
C TYR A 15 -4.40 -3.50 -6.41
N ASN A 16 -3.50 -3.82 -7.34
CA ASN A 16 -3.02 -5.19 -7.51
C ASN A 16 -2.27 -5.70 -6.27
N ASN A 17 -1.44 -4.84 -5.66
CA ASN A 17 -0.74 -5.20 -4.42
C ASN A 17 -1.70 -5.35 -3.23
N ILE A 18 -2.69 -4.45 -3.09
CA ILE A 18 -3.73 -4.57 -2.04
C ILE A 18 -4.51 -5.86 -2.22
N ALA A 19 -4.97 -6.17 -3.45
CA ALA A 19 -5.73 -7.38 -3.70
C ALA A 19 -4.94 -8.65 -3.31
N LEU A 20 -3.65 -8.68 -3.66
CA LEU A 20 -2.75 -9.77 -3.32
C LEU A 20 -2.57 -9.96 -1.80
N LEU A 21 -2.44 -8.86 -1.05
CA LEU A 21 -2.17 -8.86 0.39
C LEU A 21 -3.41 -8.83 1.28
N SER A 22 -4.60 -8.61 0.70
CA SER A 22 -5.84 -8.28 1.42
C SER A 22 -6.36 -9.34 2.40
N LYS A 23 -5.83 -10.56 2.34
CA LYS A 23 -6.21 -11.62 3.27
C LYS A 23 -5.47 -11.50 4.61
N ASP A 24 -4.22 -11.04 4.57
CA ASP A 24 -3.29 -11.04 5.71
C ASP A 24 -2.97 -9.63 6.18
N TYR A 25 -3.35 -8.61 5.40
CA TYR A 25 -3.12 -7.21 5.73
C TYR A 25 -4.39 -6.38 5.61
N ASP A 26 -4.58 -5.52 6.61
CA ASP A 26 -5.53 -4.43 6.57
C ASP A 26 -4.87 -3.23 5.91
N PHE A 27 -5.62 -2.56 5.02
CA PHE A 27 -5.18 -1.32 4.40
C PHE A 27 -6.19 -0.22 4.67
N SER A 28 -5.69 1.00 4.87
CA SER A 28 -6.51 2.19 4.85
C SER A 28 -5.77 3.35 4.20
N TRP A 29 -6.54 4.36 3.83
CA TRP A 29 -5.99 5.56 3.29
C TRP A 29 -5.30 6.41 4.34
N SER A 30 -4.19 7.01 3.94
CA SER A 30 -3.57 8.02 4.78
C SER A 30 -4.11 9.42 4.46
N LYS A 31 -4.39 10.20 5.50
CA LYS A 31 -4.67 11.63 5.42
C LYS A 31 -3.54 12.41 4.74
N TRP A 32 -2.33 11.86 4.77
CA TRP A 32 -1.12 12.48 4.22
C TRP A 32 -1.11 12.55 2.69
N ASN A 33 -1.98 11.82 1.99
CA ASN A 33 -2.08 11.92 0.53
C ASN A 33 -2.34 13.34 0.02
N ARG A 34 -3.04 14.18 0.80
CA ARG A 34 -3.27 15.59 0.46
C ARG A 34 -2.01 16.45 0.48
N LYS A 35 -0.98 16.01 1.21
CA LYS A 35 0.31 16.71 1.38
C LYS A 35 1.42 16.07 0.53
N LEU A 36 1.14 14.96 -0.17
CA LEU A 36 2.13 14.32 -1.02
C LEU A 36 2.33 15.09 -2.33
N PRO A 37 3.56 15.11 -2.87
CA PRO A 37 3.76 15.52 -4.24
C PRO A 37 2.99 14.57 -5.19
N SER A 38 2.62 15.07 -6.36
CA SER A 38 1.73 14.44 -7.36
C SER A 38 2.17 13.07 -7.92
N SER A 39 3.26 12.49 -7.43
CA SER A 39 3.90 11.27 -7.92
C SER A 39 3.88 10.10 -6.92
N GLY A 40 3.14 10.19 -5.82
CA GLY A 40 3.09 9.13 -4.81
C GLY A 40 1.72 8.91 -4.17
N ILE A 41 1.58 7.75 -3.54
CA ILE A 41 0.39 7.31 -2.79
C ILE A 41 0.86 6.82 -1.42
N ALA A 42 0.26 7.32 -0.34
CA ALA A 42 0.49 6.85 1.02
C ALA A 42 -0.67 5.96 1.49
N LEU A 43 -0.33 4.81 2.06
CA LEU A 43 -1.29 3.88 2.65
C LEU A 43 -0.89 3.55 4.07
N ASN A 44 -1.90 3.40 4.90
CA ASN A 44 -1.79 2.74 6.18
C ASN A 44 -1.92 1.24 5.96
N TYR A 45 -1.05 0.45 6.59
CA TYR A 45 -1.10 -1.01 6.52
C TYR A 45 -0.76 -1.65 7.86
N ARG A 46 -1.31 -2.84 8.11
CA ARG A 46 -1.01 -3.64 9.30
C ARG A 46 -1.35 -5.10 9.04
N HIS A 47 -0.57 -6.02 9.60
CA HIS A 47 -0.90 -7.44 9.52
C HIS A 47 -2.13 -7.77 10.39
N VAL A 48 -3.03 -8.64 9.92
CA VAL A 48 -4.30 -8.94 10.61
C VAL A 48 -4.09 -9.53 12.01
N SER A 49 -2.98 -10.24 12.24
CA SER A 49 -2.62 -10.78 13.57
C SER A 49 -2.25 -9.69 14.59
N GLU A 50 -1.88 -8.50 14.11
CA GLU A 50 -1.44 -7.37 14.94
C GLU A 50 -2.58 -6.39 15.28
N ARG A 51 -3.81 -6.69 14.86
CA ARG A 51 -4.98 -5.80 15.00
C ARG A 51 -5.18 -5.20 16.39
N LYS A 52 -4.79 -5.93 17.44
CA LYS A 52 -4.94 -5.53 18.85
C LYS A 52 -3.69 -4.90 19.47
N LYS A 53 -2.53 -4.97 18.81
CA LYS A 53 -1.22 -4.70 19.42
C LYS A 53 -0.49 -3.52 18.79
N VAL A 54 -0.66 -3.32 17.47
CA VAL A 54 0.14 -2.36 16.72
C VAL A 54 -0.78 -1.35 16.03
N LYS A 55 -0.36 -0.09 16.01
CA LYS A 55 -0.97 0.93 15.15
C LYS A 55 -0.73 0.60 13.68
N TYR A 56 -1.43 1.30 12.78
CA TYR A 56 -1.10 1.20 11.37
C TYR A 56 0.31 1.72 11.11
N ASN A 57 1.07 0.99 10.30
CA ASN A 57 2.31 1.49 9.72
C ASN A 57 1.96 2.31 8.48
N LEU A 58 2.77 3.32 8.16
CA LEU A 58 2.58 4.11 6.95
C LEU A 58 3.60 3.70 5.88
N VAL A 59 3.12 3.47 4.65
CA VAL A 59 3.95 3.22 3.47
C VAL A 59 3.74 4.31 2.43
N LEU A 60 4.83 4.81 1.85
CA LEU A 60 4.83 5.67 0.68
C LEU A 60 5.21 4.86 -0.57
N ILE A 61 4.31 4.84 -1.54
CA ILE A 61 4.47 4.11 -2.80
C ILE A 61 4.63 5.13 -3.92
N ARG A 62 5.67 4.93 -4.73
CA ARG A 62 5.95 5.64 -5.97
C ARG A 62 6.16 4.61 -7.08
N ARG A 63 6.29 5.07 -8.32
CA ARG A 63 6.32 4.25 -9.54
C ARG A 63 7.11 2.94 -9.43
N GLU A 64 8.29 2.97 -8.82
CA GLU A 64 9.21 1.81 -8.76
C GLU A 64 9.73 1.55 -7.33
N ARG A 65 9.12 2.18 -6.32
CA ARG A 65 9.59 2.05 -4.93
C ARG A 65 8.46 2.17 -3.93
N ALA A 66 8.45 1.29 -2.95
CA ALA A 66 7.68 1.37 -1.73
C ALA A 66 8.63 1.48 -0.53
N VAL A 67 8.28 2.33 0.43
CA VAL A 67 9.09 2.53 1.64
C VAL A 67 8.18 2.78 2.84
N LYS A 68 8.46 2.14 3.97
CA LYS A 68 7.80 2.46 5.23
C LYS A 68 8.32 3.80 5.75
N LEU A 69 7.44 4.64 6.26
CA LEU A 69 7.80 5.93 6.84
C LEU A 69 7.93 5.82 8.37
N LYS A 70 8.75 6.69 9.00
CA LYS A 70 8.70 6.93 10.45
C LYS A 70 7.40 7.60 10.90
N GLN A 71 6.73 8.21 9.93
CA GLN A 71 5.47 8.91 10.08
C GLN A 71 4.36 7.96 10.57
N GLU A 72 3.59 8.41 11.56
CA GLU A 72 2.35 7.76 11.98
C GLU A 72 1.14 8.56 11.48
N GLU A 73 -0.02 7.91 11.41
CA GLU A 73 -1.25 8.59 10.98
C GLU A 73 -1.72 9.63 12.02
N GLU A 74 -1.38 9.49 13.30
CA GLU A 74 -1.82 10.42 14.36
C GLU A 74 -0.96 11.69 14.47
N MET A 75 0.21 11.75 13.84
CA MET A 75 1.10 12.91 13.91
C MET A 75 0.44 14.18 13.30
N GLU A 76 0.86 15.35 13.77
CA GLU A 76 0.29 16.64 13.33
C GLU A 76 0.97 17.17 12.05
N THR A 77 2.27 16.89 11.91
CA THR A 77 3.12 17.36 10.80
C THR A 77 3.54 16.22 9.89
N PHE A 78 3.54 16.49 8.58
CA PHE A 78 3.95 15.50 7.59
C PHE A 78 5.47 15.46 7.45
N SER A 79 6.02 14.26 7.47
CA SER A 79 7.39 13.93 7.10
C SER A 79 7.37 12.66 6.24
N ASN A 80 8.19 12.65 5.19
CA ASN A 80 8.36 11.53 4.29
C ASN A 80 9.68 10.78 4.53
N GLU A 81 10.25 10.90 5.73
CA GLU A 81 11.45 10.19 6.13
C GLU A 81 11.19 8.68 6.27
N PRO A 82 12.02 7.84 5.62
CA PRO A 82 11.96 6.38 5.79
C PRO A 82 12.15 5.95 7.24
N ALA A 83 11.44 4.90 7.66
CA ALA A 83 11.75 4.18 8.88
C ALA A 83 13.19 3.63 8.79
N ASP A 84 13.98 3.77 9.85
CA ASP A 84 15.43 3.52 9.89
C ASP A 84 15.88 2.24 9.16
N LEU A 85 17.08 2.29 8.54
CA LEU A 85 17.76 1.19 7.81
C LEU A 85 16.93 0.41 6.77
N GLN A 86 15.67 0.77 6.52
CA GLN A 86 14.81 -0.03 5.68
C GLN A 86 15.09 0.21 4.20
N GLU A 87 15.53 -0.85 3.53
CA GLU A 87 15.79 -0.87 2.10
C GLU A 87 14.48 -0.65 1.33
N PHE A 88 14.52 0.29 0.39
CA PHE A 88 13.43 0.50 -0.55
C PHE A 88 13.09 -0.82 -1.23
N SER A 89 11.81 -1.15 -1.29
CA SER A 89 11.34 -2.34 -2.00
C SER A 89 10.71 -1.96 -3.33
N GLY A 90 10.85 -2.80 -4.36
CA GLY A 90 10.30 -2.51 -5.69
C GLY A 90 8.78 -2.37 -5.72
N THR A 91 8.06 -3.07 -4.84
CA THR A 91 6.60 -2.97 -4.69
C THR A 91 6.18 -3.07 -3.23
N LEU A 92 4.92 -2.72 -2.95
CA LEU A 92 4.30 -2.93 -1.63
C LEU A 92 4.35 -4.41 -1.22
N PHE A 93 4.09 -5.32 -2.15
CA PHE A 93 4.21 -6.76 -1.91
C PHE A 93 5.60 -7.14 -1.39
N HIS A 94 6.68 -6.71 -2.08
CA HIS A 94 8.05 -7.02 -1.62
C HIS A 94 8.39 -6.37 -0.28
N LEU A 95 7.90 -5.15 -0.03
CA LEU A 95 8.11 -4.45 1.24
C LEU A 95 7.51 -5.22 2.42
N VAL A 96 6.34 -5.79 2.21
CA VAL A 96 5.52 -6.38 3.26
C VAL A 96 5.82 -7.88 3.43
N GLN A 97 6.03 -8.61 2.32
CA GLN A 97 6.33 -10.05 2.33
C GLN A 97 7.72 -10.36 2.92
N GLY A 98 8.66 -9.40 2.91
CA GLY A 98 9.93 -9.53 3.63
C GLY A 98 9.78 -9.80 5.13
N SER A 99 8.58 -9.60 5.69
CA SER A 99 8.23 -9.91 7.09
C SER A 99 7.56 -11.28 7.30
N SER A 100 7.07 -11.95 6.23
CA SER A 100 6.46 -13.29 6.28
C SER A 100 6.37 -13.89 4.86
N PRO A 101 7.14 -14.94 4.53
CA PRO A 101 7.12 -15.51 3.18
C PRO A 101 5.90 -16.41 2.95
N GLU A 102 4.88 -15.91 2.25
CA GLU A 102 3.85 -16.77 1.66
C GLU A 102 4.39 -17.53 0.43
N THR A 103 4.01 -18.80 0.29
CA THR A 103 4.38 -19.63 -0.86
C THR A 103 3.52 -19.29 -2.09
N LEU A 104 4.07 -19.45 -3.29
CA LEU A 104 3.32 -19.24 -4.54
C LEU A 104 2.04 -20.07 -4.64
N GLN A 105 2.04 -21.25 -4.00
CA GLN A 105 0.89 -22.14 -3.95
C GLN A 105 -0.26 -21.58 -3.11
N GLU A 106 0.04 -20.90 -2.00
CA GLU A 106 -0.94 -20.21 -1.17
C GLU A 106 -1.57 -19.03 -1.91
N ILE A 107 -0.76 -18.30 -2.68
CA ILE A 107 -1.25 -17.20 -3.54
C ILE A 107 -2.17 -17.75 -4.64
N ALA A 108 -1.77 -18.83 -5.31
CA ALA A 108 -2.58 -19.46 -6.36
C ALA A 108 -3.94 -19.94 -5.85
N GLY A 109 -4.00 -20.49 -4.64
CA GLY A 109 -5.23 -20.90 -3.97
C GLY A 109 -6.19 -19.74 -3.66
N ARG A 110 -5.75 -18.49 -3.74
CA ARG A 110 -6.53 -17.27 -3.45
C ARG A 110 -6.92 -16.50 -4.72
N SER A 111 -6.68 -17.04 -5.92
CA SER A 111 -6.90 -16.37 -7.20
C SER A 111 -8.29 -15.72 -7.35
N GLY A 112 -9.37 -16.42 -7.00
CA GLY A 112 -10.73 -15.85 -7.05
C GLY A 112 -10.96 -14.69 -6.09
N TRP A 113 -10.38 -14.76 -4.88
CA TRP A 113 -10.42 -13.67 -3.90
C TRP A 113 -9.68 -12.43 -4.44
N ILE A 114 -8.45 -12.64 -4.91
CA ILE A 114 -7.60 -11.57 -5.47
C ILE A 114 -8.32 -10.89 -6.63
N GLN A 115 -8.94 -11.65 -7.53
CA GLN A 115 -9.67 -11.10 -8.66
C GLN A 115 -10.88 -10.26 -8.23
N ASN A 116 -11.67 -10.75 -7.27
CA ASN A 116 -12.83 -10.03 -6.75
C ASN A 116 -12.44 -8.71 -6.06
N VAL A 117 -11.42 -8.74 -5.19
CA VAL A 117 -10.93 -7.54 -4.52
C VAL A 117 -10.38 -6.54 -5.54
N ARG A 118 -9.59 -6.98 -6.52
CA ARG A 118 -9.08 -6.12 -7.59
C ARG A 118 -10.23 -5.46 -8.36
N LEU A 119 -11.24 -6.22 -8.76
CA LEU A 119 -12.40 -5.70 -9.49
C LEU A 119 -13.15 -4.66 -8.66
N LEU A 120 -13.38 -4.93 -7.38
CA LEU A 120 -14.05 -3.99 -6.47
C LEU A 120 -13.27 -2.68 -6.35
N LEU A 121 -11.96 -2.76 -6.11
CA LEU A 121 -11.08 -1.59 -6.01
C LEU A 121 -11.09 -0.74 -7.29
N GLN A 122 -11.01 -1.40 -8.47
CA GLN A 122 -11.06 -0.72 -9.76
C GLN A 122 -12.41 -0.04 -10.02
N LYS A 123 -13.53 -0.67 -9.63
CA LYS A 123 -14.88 -0.13 -9.82
C LYS A 123 -15.18 1.02 -8.88
N CYS A 124 -14.73 0.94 -7.63
CA CYS A 124 -14.94 1.99 -6.64
C CYS A 124 -13.99 3.17 -6.82
N ARG A 125 -12.91 3.02 -7.60
CA ARG A 125 -11.93 4.08 -7.91
C ARG A 125 -11.49 4.85 -6.65
N ILE A 126 -11.25 4.10 -5.58
CA ILE A 126 -11.02 4.64 -4.23
C ILE A 126 -9.84 5.64 -4.21
N LEU A 127 -8.84 5.50 -5.10
CA LEU A 127 -7.67 6.40 -5.23
C LEU A 127 -7.82 7.54 -6.25
N SER A 128 -8.93 7.58 -6.99
CA SER A 128 -9.23 8.64 -7.96
C SER A 128 -9.95 9.85 -7.33
N CYS A 129 -10.56 9.68 -6.16
CA CYS A 129 -11.41 10.69 -5.51
C CYS A 129 -10.71 11.52 -4.41
N ALA A 130 -9.40 11.33 -4.22
CA ALA A 130 -8.60 11.99 -3.18
C ALA A 130 -7.62 13.04 -3.73
#